data_AF-A0A1M3BSF3-F1
#
_entry.id   AF-A0A1M3BSF3-F1
#
_cell.length_a   1.000
_cell.length_b   1.000
_cell.length_c   1.000
_cell.angle_alpha   90.00
_cell.angle_beta   90.00
_cell.angle_gamma   90.00
#
_symmetry.space_group_name_H-M   'P 1'
#
loop_
_entity.id
_entity.type
_entity.pdbx_description
1 polymer ?
#
loop_
_entity_poly.entity_id
_entity_poly.type
_entity_poly.pdbx_seq_one_letter_code
_entity_poly.pdbx_strand_id
1 'polypeptide(L)'
;MSVSQKQNKTKRTGTTRQQIGIRGVRDGILLLPNNGYRLVLEVSSLNFELKSEDEQDAIIDTYESFLNSVGTKLQILIRTREIDMDKYLEDLSARLENETERIYRDQLQNYDEFIRSLIQSNKILTRHFYIIVPYESTSKDFDLIKEQLALTADIVMKGMNRMGMSARQLSSLETLDLFYSFYNPTAAKIQPLTDRALSAIHTALIEKGEQV
;
A
#
# COMPACT_ATOMS: atom_id res chain seq x y z
N MET A 1 -42.45 -42.36 24.60
CA MET A 1 -42.43 -40.95 25.06
C MET A 1 -41.15 -40.79 25.88
N SER A 2 -40.15 -39.97 25.58
CA SER A 2 -40.03 -38.88 24.63
C SER A 2 -38.56 -38.80 24.21
N VAL A 3 -38.35 -38.51 22.93
CA VAL A 3 -37.05 -38.26 22.32
C VAL A 3 -36.55 -36.90 22.82
N SER A 4 -35.35 -36.85 23.41
CA SER A 4 -34.61 -35.59 23.58
C SER A 4 -33.30 -35.71 22.83
N GLN A 5 -33.37 -35.32 21.55
CA GLN A 5 -32.21 -35.05 20.72
C GLN A 5 -31.37 -33.95 21.37
N LYS A 6 -30.12 -34.29 21.70
CA LYS A 6 -29.06 -33.35 22.04
C LYS A 6 -28.85 -32.44 20.84
N GLN A 7 -29.31 -31.18 20.93
CA GLN A 7 -29.02 -30.16 19.93
C GLN A 7 -27.50 -29.92 19.91
N ASN A 8 -26.88 -30.33 18.81
CA ASN A 8 -25.53 -29.93 18.44
C ASN A 8 -25.51 -28.40 18.29
N LYS A 9 -24.82 -27.70 19.21
CA LYS A 9 -24.46 -26.30 19.02
C LYS A 9 -23.52 -26.22 17.81
N THR A 10 -24.08 -25.91 16.66
CA THR A 10 -23.34 -25.51 15.47
C THR A 10 -22.41 -24.36 15.83
N LYS A 11 -21.10 -24.64 15.88
CA LYS A 11 -20.05 -23.61 15.89
C LYS A 11 -20.34 -22.66 14.73
N ARG A 12 -20.64 -21.40 15.05
CA ARG A 12 -20.73 -20.33 14.04
C ARG A 12 -19.40 -20.30 13.30
N THR A 13 -19.39 -20.76 12.06
CA THR A 13 -18.31 -20.55 11.11
C THR A 13 -18.16 -19.05 10.95
N GLY A 14 -17.16 -18.47 11.61
CA GLY A 14 -16.78 -17.09 11.37
C GLY A 14 -16.47 -16.96 9.89
N THR A 15 -17.25 -16.14 9.18
CA THR A 15 -17.00 -15.84 7.77
C THR A 15 -15.57 -15.36 7.64
N THR A 16 -14.85 -15.70 6.57
CA THR A 16 -13.47 -15.26 6.29
C THR A 16 -13.25 -13.74 6.47
N ARG A 17 -14.33 -12.94 6.37
CA ARG A 17 -14.38 -11.50 6.70
C ARG A 17 -14.05 -11.15 8.16
N GLN A 18 -14.29 -12.04 9.14
CA GLN A 18 -13.90 -11.85 10.55
C GLN A 18 -12.41 -12.15 10.81
N GLN A 19 -11.73 -12.80 9.88
CA GLN A 19 -10.30 -13.13 10.00
C GLN A 19 -9.42 -11.94 9.56
N ILE A 20 -9.98 -11.06 8.72
CA ILE A 20 -9.38 -9.77 8.36
C ILE A 20 -9.86 -8.75 9.38
N GLY A 21 -9.03 -8.45 10.38
CA GLY A 21 -9.35 -7.51 11.46
C GLY A 21 -9.40 -6.05 10.99
N ILE A 22 -10.17 -5.71 9.96
CA ILE A 22 -10.32 -4.36 9.41
C ILE A 22 -11.81 -4.03 9.34
N ARG A 23 -12.22 -2.91 9.94
CA ARG A 23 -13.60 -2.38 9.85
C ARG A 23 -13.82 -1.57 8.57
N GLY A 24 -12.78 -0.92 8.06
CA GLY A 24 -12.83 -0.14 6.82
C GLY A 24 -11.62 0.78 6.68
N VAL A 25 -11.67 1.66 5.67
CA VAL A 25 -10.71 2.74 5.46
C VAL A 25 -11.47 4.03 5.18
N ARG A 26 -11.05 5.13 5.81
CA ARG A 26 -11.63 6.47 5.61
C ARG A 26 -10.49 7.48 5.60
N ASP A 27 -10.45 8.35 4.58
CA ASP A 27 -9.39 9.37 4.41
C ASP A 27 -7.95 8.82 4.49
N GLY A 28 -7.70 7.64 3.92
CA GLY A 28 -6.40 6.96 4.01
C GLY A 28 -6.06 6.39 5.39
N ILE A 29 -6.97 6.45 6.36
CA ILE A 29 -6.81 5.91 7.70
C ILE A 29 -7.54 4.56 7.79
N LEU A 30 -6.81 3.53 8.20
CA LEU A 30 -7.38 2.22 8.50
C LEU A 30 -8.12 2.23 9.82
N LEU A 31 -9.36 1.74 9.77
CA LEU A 31 -10.23 1.54 10.91
C LEU A 31 -10.12 0.09 11.34
N LEU A 32 -9.57 -0.14 12.53
CA LEU A 32 -9.42 -1.45 13.13
C LEU A 32 -10.48 -1.69 14.21
N PRO A 33 -10.79 -2.95 14.58
CA PRO A 33 -11.61 -3.25 15.74
C PRO A 33 -11.05 -2.59 17.02
N ASN A 34 -11.90 -2.44 18.03
CA ASN A 34 -11.53 -1.86 19.34
C ASN A 34 -10.98 -0.42 19.28
N ASN A 35 -11.47 0.38 18.32
CA ASN A 35 -11.03 1.78 18.11
C ASN A 35 -9.52 1.95 17.90
N GLY A 36 -8.91 0.96 17.26
CA GLY A 36 -7.58 1.14 16.67
C GLY A 36 -7.67 1.86 15.33
N TYR A 37 -6.76 2.79 15.10
CA TYR A 37 -6.62 3.55 13.87
C TYR A 37 -5.16 3.47 13.40
N ARG A 38 -4.93 3.38 12.10
CA ARG A 38 -3.57 3.36 11.52
C ARG A 38 -3.52 4.29 10.32
N LEU A 39 -2.57 5.21 10.35
CA LEU A 39 -2.17 6.00 9.19
C LEU A 39 -0.90 5.38 8.61
N VAL A 40 -0.84 5.25 7.28
CA VAL A 40 0.32 4.66 6.60
C VAL A 40 1.02 5.75 5.78
N LEU A 41 2.31 5.91 6.02
CA LEU A 41 3.21 6.76 5.25
C LEU A 41 4.07 5.88 4.34
N GLU A 42 4.17 6.20 3.06
CA GLU A 42 5.22 5.68 2.19
C GLU A 42 6.44 6.60 2.26
N VAL A 43 7.63 6.02 2.34
CA VAL A 43 8.90 6.75 2.49
C VAL A 43 9.87 6.34 1.38
N SER A 44 10.57 7.31 0.79
CA SER A 44 11.61 7.03 -0.20
C SER A 44 12.88 6.49 0.43
N SER A 45 13.63 5.68 -0.31
CA SER A 45 14.97 5.28 0.08
C SER A 45 15.99 6.40 -0.03
N LEU A 46 17.08 6.29 0.72
CA LEU A 46 18.27 7.14 0.63
C LEU A 46 19.49 6.26 0.31
N ASN A 47 20.33 6.69 -0.63
CA ASN A 47 21.59 6.02 -0.96
C ASN A 47 22.68 6.37 0.06
N PHE A 48 22.52 5.88 1.29
CA PHE A 48 23.39 6.22 2.42
C PHE A 48 24.87 5.91 2.17
N GLU A 49 25.18 4.77 1.55
CA GLU A 49 26.57 4.34 1.28
C GLU A 49 27.35 5.27 0.32
N LEU A 50 26.63 6.05 -0.50
CA LEU A 50 27.26 6.98 -1.45
C LEU A 50 27.53 8.36 -0.85
N LYS A 51 27.13 8.57 0.41
CA LYS A 51 27.35 9.83 1.15
C LYS A 51 28.75 9.88 1.73
N SER A 52 29.29 11.10 1.90
CA SER A 52 30.56 11.25 2.64
C SER A 52 30.39 10.83 4.10
N GLU A 53 31.48 10.51 4.81
CA GLU A 53 31.43 10.16 6.23
C GLU A 53 30.74 11.26 7.06
N ASP A 54 31.09 12.53 6.84
CA ASP A 54 30.44 13.67 7.51
C ASP A 54 28.91 13.73 7.25
N GLU A 55 28.47 13.44 6.02
CA GLU A 55 27.05 13.40 5.69
C GLU A 55 26.36 12.21 6.36
N GLN A 56 27.02 11.05 6.40
CA GLN A 56 26.52 9.84 7.05
C GLN A 56 26.32 10.08 8.55
N ASP A 57 27.30 10.66 9.23
CA ASP A 57 27.23 11.01 10.65
C ASP A 57 26.10 12.01 10.93
N ALA A 58 25.98 13.06 10.12
CA ALA A 58 24.90 14.03 10.25
C ALA A 58 23.50 13.41 10.08
N ILE A 59 23.35 12.43 9.16
CA ILE A 59 22.11 11.68 8.98
C ILE A 59 21.82 10.81 10.20
N ILE A 60 22.83 10.14 10.77
CA ILE A 60 22.69 9.32 11.98
C ILE A 60 22.26 10.18 13.17
N ASP A 61 22.88 11.32 13.40
CA ASP A 61 22.53 12.25 14.48
C ASP A 61 21.09 12.77 14.33
N THR A 62 20.69 13.05 13.08
CA THR A 62 19.32 13.46 12.75
C THR A 62 18.33 12.32 13.00
N TYR A 63 18.71 11.08 12.67
CA TYR A 63 17.89 9.89 12.92
C TYR A 63 17.71 9.63 14.42
N GLU A 64 18.77 9.77 15.22
CA GLU A 64 18.70 9.67 16.68
C GLU A 64 17.75 10.73 17.25
N SER A 65 17.93 11.99 16.83
CA SER A 65 17.08 13.11 17.24
C SER A 65 15.61 12.86 16.85
N PHE A 66 15.38 12.28 15.68
CA PHE A 66 14.04 11.89 15.23
C PHE A 66 13.43 10.81 16.13
N LEU A 67 14.16 9.73 16.43
CA LEU A 67 13.68 8.66 17.31
C LEU A 67 13.35 9.19 18.72
N ASN A 68 14.18 10.09 19.25
CA ASN A 68 13.93 10.74 20.53
C ASN A 68 12.71 11.66 20.52
N SER A 69 12.34 12.21 19.34
CA SER A 69 11.17 13.06 19.18
C SER A 69 9.86 12.30 18.98
N VAL A 70 9.92 11.03 18.55
CA VAL A 70 8.73 10.28 18.17
C VAL A 70 8.08 9.63 19.39
N GLY A 71 7.09 10.30 19.97
CA GLY A 71 6.40 9.86 21.18
C GLY A 71 5.42 8.68 21.00
N THR A 72 5.47 7.96 19.88
CA THR A 72 4.55 6.85 19.56
C THR A 72 5.29 5.61 19.08
N LYS A 73 4.66 4.45 19.25
CA LYS A 73 5.18 3.15 18.78
C LYS A 73 4.96 3.03 17.27
N LEU A 74 5.87 3.58 16.48
CA LEU A 74 5.85 3.40 15.04
C LEU A 74 6.11 1.94 14.66
N GLN A 75 5.49 1.50 13.56
CA GLN A 75 5.82 0.24 12.92
C GLN A 75 6.44 0.52 11.55
N ILE A 76 7.62 -0.05 11.30
CA ILE A 76 8.26 0.00 9.99
C ILE A 76 7.92 -1.27 9.23
N LEU A 77 7.50 -1.11 7.98
CA LEU A 77 7.20 -2.20 7.08
C LEU A 77 7.95 -2.03 5.77
N ILE A 78 8.65 -3.08 5.35
CA ILE A 78 9.39 -3.12 4.09
C ILE A 78 8.74 -4.18 3.20
N ARG A 79 8.45 -3.84 1.95
CA ARG A 79 7.86 -4.76 0.97
C ARG A 79 8.63 -4.73 -0.31
N THR A 80 9.03 -5.91 -0.77
CA THR A 80 9.60 -6.11 -2.09
C THR A 80 8.53 -6.68 -3.01
N ARG A 81 8.26 -6.00 -4.12
CA ARG A 81 7.36 -6.48 -5.18
C ARG A 81 8.13 -6.56 -6.50
N GLU A 82 7.74 -7.50 -7.35
CA GLU A 82 8.21 -7.53 -8.74
C GLU A 82 7.59 -6.31 -9.47
N ILE A 83 8.38 -5.60 -10.26
CA ILE A 83 7.83 -4.55 -11.13
C ILE A 83 6.93 -5.23 -12.17
N ASP A 84 5.70 -4.73 -12.26
CA ASP A 84 4.82 -5.04 -13.38
C ASP A 84 5.26 -4.22 -14.60
N MET A 85 5.97 -4.88 -15.51
CA MET A 85 6.42 -4.29 -16.78
C MET A 85 5.40 -4.50 -17.90
N ASP A 86 4.35 -5.30 -17.69
CA ASP A 86 3.38 -5.62 -18.74
C ASP A 86 2.66 -4.36 -19.19
N LYS A 87 2.23 -3.52 -18.23
CA LYS A 87 1.60 -2.23 -18.54
C LYS A 87 2.52 -1.27 -19.33
N TYR A 88 3.81 -1.23 -18.98
CA TYR A 88 4.78 -0.40 -19.70
C TYR A 88 4.99 -0.89 -21.14
N LEU A 89 5.09 -2.22 -21.31
CA LEU A 89 5.23 -2.85 -22.61
C LEU A 89 3.96 -2.70 -23.46
N GLU A 90 2.77 -2.72 -22.86
CA GLU A 90 1.50 -2.40 -23.52
C GLU A 90 1.46 -0.95 -24.02
N ASP A 91 1.83 0.02 -23.16
CA ASP A 91 1.91 1.43 -23.55
C ASP A 91 2.94 1.66 -24.67
N LEU A 92 4.07 0.96 -24.62
CA LEU A 92 5.11 1.02 -25.66
C LEU A 92 4.59 0.43 -26.98
N SER A 93 3.88 -0.69 -26.92
CA SER A 93 3.26 -1.33 -28.09
C SER A 93 2.22 -0.41 -28.74
N ALA A 94 1.36 0.23 -27.94
CA ALA A 94 0.38 1.20 -28.42
C ALA A 94 1.02 2.42 -29.10
N ARG A 95 2.19 2.87 -28.63
CA ARG A 95 2.96 3.94 -29.31
C ARG A 95 3.53 3.47 -30.64
N LEU A 96 4.05 2.25 -30.69
CA LEU A 96 4.62 1.65 -31.90
C LEU A 96 3.58 1.50 -33.01
N GLU A 97 2.35 1.12 -32.66
CA GLU A 97 1.22 1.02 -33.60
C GLU A 97 0.80 2.36 -34.21
N ASN A 98 0.94 3.45 -33.44
CA ASN A 98 0.56 4.80 -33.86
C ASN A 98 1.70 5.59 -34.53
N GLU A 99 2.92 5.03 -34.55
CA GLU A 99 4.09 5.71 -35.12
C GLU A 99 4.09 5.62 -36.66
N THR A 100 4.15 6.77 -37.34
CA THR A 100 4.07 6.85 -38.80
C THR A 100 5.43 6.70 -39.48
N GLU A 101 6.50 7.08 -38.80
CA GLU A 101 7.85 7.10 -39.33
C GLU A 101 8.56 5.74 -39.17
N ARG A 102 9.06 5.19 -40.29
CA ARG A 102 9.61 3.84 -40.32
C ARG A 102 10.84 3.64 -39.44
N ILE A 103 11.73 4.65 -39.38
CA ILE A 103 12.96 4.57 -38.57
C ILE A 103 12.63 4.51 -37.07
N TYR A 104 11.66 5.29 -36.61
CA TYR A 104 11.25 5.28 -35.20
C TYR A 104 10.52 4.00 -34.84
N ARG A 105 9.74 3.43 -35.76
CA ARG A 105 9.11 2.11 -35.56
C ARG A 105 10.16 1.02 -35.36
N ASP A 106 11.17 0.96 -36.22
CA ASP A 106 12.25 -0.03 -36.12
C ASP A 106 13.04 0.15 -34.80
N GLN A 107 13.31 1.38 -34.36
CA GLN A 107 13.96 1.64 -33.08
C GLN A 107 13.11 1.22 -31.88
N LEU A 108 11.81 1.55 -31.88
CA LEU A 108 10.89 1.16 -30.81
C LEU A 108 10.74 -0.35 -30.71
N GLN A 109 10.74 -1.05 -31.85
CA GLN A 109 10.65 -2.51 -31.88
C GLN A 109 11.91 -3.17 -31.30
N ASN A 110 13.10 -2.70 -31.69
CA ASN A 110 14.36 -3.19 -31.11
C ASN A 110 14.44 -2.90 -29.60
N TYR A 111 13.93 -1.75 -29.16
CA TYR A 111 13.89 -1.38 -27.75
C TYR A 111 12.91 -2.26 -26.96
N ASP A 112 11.71 -2.55 -27.49
CA ASP A 112 10.75 -3.48 -26.89
C ASP A 112 11.36 -4.88 -26.73
N GLU A 113 11.98 -5.42 -27.78
CA GLU A 113 12.66 -6.72 -27.73
C GLU A 113 13.80 -6.76 -26.70
N PHE A 114 14.61 -5.70 -26.65
CA PHE A 114 15.67 -5.56 -25.66
C PHE A 114 15.11 -5.57 -24.22
N ILE A 115 14.09 -4.75 -23.94
CA ILE A 115 13.48 -4.67 -22.61
C ILE A 115 12.84 -6.02 -22.23
N ARG A 116 12.11 -6.68 -23.15
CA ARG A 116 11.56 -8.02 -22.90
C ARG A 116 12.64 -9.05 -22.58
N SER A 117 13.77 -9.02 -23.28
CA SER A 117 14.89 -9.94 -23.02
C SER A 117 15.52 -9.73 -21.63
N LEU A 118 15.58 -8.47 -21.15
CA LEU A 118 16.08 -8.14 -19.82
C LEU A 118 15.14 -8.62 -18.71
N ILE A 119 13.83 -8.48 -18.90
CA ILE A 119 12.82 -8.85 -17.90
C ILE A 119 12.65 -10.38 -17.80
N GLN A 120 12.76 -11.10 -18.93
CA GLN A 120 12.68 -12.56 -18.93
C GLN A 120 13.86 -13.22 -18.19
N SER A 121 15.04 -12.61 -18.25
CA SER A 121 16.24 -13.12 -17.60
C SER A 121 16.39 -12.64 -16.15
N ASN A 122 15.86 -11.45 -15.82
CA ASN A 122 16.01 -10.85 -14.51
C ASN A 122 14.66 -10.42 -13.94
N LYS A 123 14.29 -10.99 -12.79
CA LYS A 123 13.18 -10.47 -11.98
C LYS A 123 13.56 -9.13 -11.39
N ILE A 124 13.03 -8.04 -11.93
CA ILE A 124 13.27 -6.70 -11.40
C ILE A 124 12.38 -6.51 -10.17
N LEU A 125 13.02 -6.26 -9.03
CA LEU A 125 12.36 -6.11 -7.74
C LEU A 125 12.44 -4.66 -7.27
N THR A 126 11.31 -4.09 -6.89
CA THR A 126 11.23 -2.78 -6.23
C THR A 126 10.88 -2.95 -4.77
N ARG A 127 11.55 -2.16 -3.92
CA ARG A 127 11.36 -2.15 -2.48
C ARG A 127 10.63 -0.88 -2.07
N HIS A 128 9.48 -1.05 -1.44
CA HIS A 128 8.70 0.01 -0.85
C HIS A 128 8.89 0.00 0.67
N PHE A 129 9.03 1.19 1.25
CA PHE A 129 9.21 1.39 2.67
C PHE A 129 7.99 2.13 3.22
N TYR A 130 7.41 1.62 4.29
CA TYR A 130 6.25 2.19 4.91
C TYR A 130 6.50 2.41 6.41
N ILE A 131 6.02 3.53 6.92
CA ILE A 131 5.92 3.82 8.34
C ILE A 131 4.44 3.88 8.72
N ILE A 132 4.05 3.02 9.64
CA ILE A 132 2.67 2.93 10.14
C ILE A 132 2.62 3.65 11.49
N VAL A 133 1.74 4.65 11.55
CA VAL A 133 1.46 5.46 12.74
C VAL A 133 0.19 4.93 13.39
N PRO A 134 0.29 4.20 14.53
CA PRO A 134 -0.89 3.75 15.24
C PRO A 134 -1.46 4.85 16.13
N TYR A 135 -2.78 4.84 16.28
CA TYR A 135 -3.49 5.64 17.26
C TYR A 135 -4.66 4.83 17.83
N GLU A 136 -4.82 4.84 19.13
CA GLU A 136 -5.95 4.21 19.82
C GLU A 136 -6.77 5.32 20.47
N SER A 137 -8.09 5.32 20.21
CA SER A 137 -8.98 6.35 20.77
C SER A 137 -10.09 5.74 21.60
N THR A 138 -10.34 6.37 22.75
CA THR A 138 -11.56 6.15 23.52
C THR A 138 -12.74 6.95 22.95
N SER A 139 -12.47 8.03 22.22
CA SER A 139 -13.47 8.81 21.50
C SER A 139 -13.94 8.09 20.24
N LYS A 140 -15.17 8.39 19.82
CA LYS A 140 -15.72 7.96 18.52
C LYS A 140 -15.69 9.09 17.48
N ASP A 141 -15.24 10.27 17.87
CA ASP A 141 -15.13 11.42 16.98
C ASP A 141 -13.97 11.22 16.00
N PHE A 142 -14.32 10.92 14.75
CA PHE A 142 -13.34 10.63 13.71
C PHE A 142 -12.51 11.85 13.33
N ASP A 143 -13.08 13.05 13.38
CA ASP A 143 -12.38 14.26 12.92
C ASP A 143 -11.26 14.61 13.89
N LEU A 144 -11.53 14.52 15.20
CA LEU A 144 -10.50 14.63 16.24
C LEU A 144 -9.40 13.57 16.07
N ILE A 145 -9.78 12.32 15.82
CA ILE A 145 -8.83 11.20 15.64
C ILE A 145 -7.92 11.44 14.44
N LYS A 146 -8.51 11.91 13.34
CA LYS A 146 -7.80 12.27 12.11
C LYS A 146 -6.80 13.38 12.36
N GLU A 147 -7.17 14.44 13.07
CA GLU A 147 -6.27 15.53 13.42
C GLU A 147 -5.08 15.04 14.26
N GLN A 148 -5.33 14.21 15.29
CA GLN A 148 -4.26 13.67 16.14
C GLN A 148 -3.28 12.78 15.36
N LEU A 149 -3.80 11.93 14.47
CA LEU A 149 -2.98 11.14 13.55
C LEU A 149 -2.19 12.02 12.59
N ALA A 150 -2.80 13.07 12.04
CA ALA A 150 -2.15 13.99 11.11
C ALA A 150 -1.00 14.76 11.78
N LEU A 151 -1.17 15.21 13.03
CA LEU A 151 -0.11 15.85 13.80
C LEU A 151 1.09 14.91 14.00
N THR A 152 0.81 13.65 14.38
CA THR A 152 1.86 12.65 14.57
C THR A 152 2.54 12.31 13.24
N ALA A 153 1.77 12.16 12.17
CA ALA A 153 2.28 11.92 10.83
C ALA A 153 3.17 13.08 10.35
N ASP A 154 2.81 14.33 10.61
CA ASP A 154 3.60 15.51 10.25
C ASP A 154 4.97 15.53 10.95
N ILE A 155 5.02 15.17 12.24
CA ILE A 155 6.29 15.00 12.96
C ILE A 155 7.17 13.95 12.26
N VAL A 156 6.57 12.81 11.88
CA VAL A 156 7.29 11.75 11.16
C VAL A 156 7.76 12.21 9.79
N MET A 157 6.90 12.83 9.00
CA MET A 157 7.25 13.34 7.67
C MET A 157 8.37 14.38 7.73
N LYS A 158 8.31 15.32 8.69
CA LYS A 158 9.38 16.31 8.93
C LYS A 158 10.67 15.67 9.40
N GLY A 159 10.60 14.59 10.18
CA GLY A 159 11.76 13.78 10.55
C GLY A 159 12.42 13.15 9.32
N MET A 160 11.63 12.48 8.49
CA MET A 160 12.09 11.86 7.24
C MET A 160 12.74 12.89 6.29
N ASN A 161 12.07 14.03 6.09
CA ASN A 161 12.57 15.08 5.20
C ASN A 161 13.92 15.64 5.66
N ARG A 162 14.14 15.78 6.97
CA ARG A 162 15.44 16.23 7.53
C ARG A 162 16.57 15.25 7.26
N MET A 163 16.27 13.96 7.13
CA MET A 163 17.23 12.92 6.75
C MET A 163 17.39 12.78 5.23
N GLY A 164 16.75 13.65 4.42
CA GLY A 164 16.79 13.58 2.97
C GLY A 164 15.86 12.53 2.35
N MET A 165 14.91 12.00 3.13
CA MET A 165 13.87 11.09 2.64
C MET A 165 12.54 11.82 2.47
N SER A 166 11.85 11.61 1.36
CA SER A 166 10.48 12.08 1.19
C SER A 166 9.50 11.11 1.84
N ALA A 167 8.44 11.64 2.45
CA ALA A 167 7.36 10.84 3.03
C ALA A 167 5.99 11.40 2.62
N ARG A 168 5.05 10.51 2.28
CA ARG A 168 3.68 10.87 1.92
C ARG A 168 2.67 9.92 2.56
N GLN A 169 1.49 10.42 2.91
CA GLN A 169 0.38 9.57 3.34
C GLN A 169 -0.20 8.80 2.16
N LEU A 170 -0.50 7.51 2.37
CA LEU A 170 -1.24 6.71 1.41
C LEU A 170 -2.71 7.11 1.37
N SER A 171 -3.28 7.13 0.18
CA SER A 171 -4.73 7.27 -0.04
C SER A 171 -5.49 6.03 0.46
N SER A 172 -6.82 6.13 0.55
CA SER A 172 -7.66 4.99 0.94
C SER A 172 -7.46 3.78 0.01
N LEU A 173 -7.30 4.03 -1.29
CA LEU A 173 -7.08 2.99 -2.30
C LEU A 173 -5.74 2.28 -2.07
N GLU A 174 -4.65 3.05 -1.99
CA GLU A 174 -3.30 2.51 -1.81
C GLU A 174 -3.18 1.75 -0.49
N THR A 175 -3.85 2.24 0.55
CA THR A 175 -3.90 1.57 1.85
C THR A 175 -4.65 0.23 1.77
N LEU A 176 -5.77 0.20 1.03
CA LEU A 176 -6.50 -1.04 0.78
C LEU A 176 -5.69 -2.02 -0.08
N ASP A 177 -5.02 -1.55 -1.14
CA ASP A 177 -4.16 -2.40 -1.98
C ASP A 177 -3.00 -2.99 -1.17
N LEU A 178 -2.34 -2.17 -0.35
CA LEU A 178 -1.29 -2.62 0.54
C LEU A 178 -1.80 -3.78 1.41
N PHE A 179 -2.96 -3.63 2.05
CA PHE A 179 -3.57 -4.69 2.86
C PHE A 179 -4.03 -5.91 2.03
N TYR A 180 -4.66 -5.70 0.87
CA TYR A 180 -5.12 -6.80 0.01
C TYR A 180 -3.95 -7.67 -0.46
N SER A 181 -2.83 -7.05 -0.83
CA SER A 181 -1.60 -7.74 -1.19
C SER A 181 -0.99 -8.59 -0.07
N PHE A 182 -1.29 -8.27 1.20
CA PHE A 182 -0.90 -9.10 2.33
C PHE A 182 -1.70 -10.39 2.42
N TYR A 183 -3.02 -10.30 2.25
CA TYR A 183 -3.90 -11.45 2.43
C TYR A 183 -3.95 -12.36 1.19
N ASN A 184 -3.72 -11.80 0.00
CA ASN A 184 -3.73 -12.55 -1.26
C ASN A 184 -2.52 -12.19 -2.13
N PRO A 185 -1.29 -12.60 -1.76
CA PRO A 185 -0.08 -12.25 -2.52
C PRO A 185 -0.11 -12.78 -3.96
N THR A 186 -0.74 -13.94 -4.21
CA THR A 186 -0.86 -14.50 -5.57
C THR A 186 -1.96 -13.83 -6.38
N ALA A 187 -3.12 -13.54 -5.79
CA ALA A 187 -4.24 -12.91 -6.51
C ALA A 187 -4.07 -11.39 -6.69
N ALA A 188 -3.37 -10.71 -5.78
CA ALA A 188 -3.07 -9.28 -5.92
C ALA A 188 -2.13 -8.97 -7.09
N LYS A 189 -1.28 -9.92 -7.49
CA LYS A 189 -0.49 -9.81 -8.73
C LYS A 189 -1.35 -9.90 -9.99
N ILE A 190 -2.40 -10.71 -9.95
CA ILE A 190 -3.26 -10.99 -11.12
C ILE A 190 -4.40 -9.97 -11.23
N GLN A 191 -4.85 -9.43 -10.09
CA GLN A 191 -5.97 -8.50 -9.99
C GLN A 191 -5.65 -7.37 -9.00
N PRO A 192 -4.85 -6.37 -9.41
CA PRO A 192 -4.56 -5.23 -8.56
C PRO A 192 -5.83 -4.41 -8.30
N LEU A 193 -5.98 -3.87 -7.08
CA LEU A 193 -7.10 -2.99 -6.75
C LEU A 193 -6.84 -1.61 -7.39
N THR A 194 -7.26 -1.46 -8.64
CA THR A 194 -7.25 -0.17 -9.35
C THR A 194 -8.56 0.57 -9.13
N ASP A 195 -8.57 1.90 -9.28
CA ASP A 195 -9.79 2.72 -9.24
C ASP A 195 -10.89 2.19 -10.18
N ARG A 196 -10.51 1.63 -11.33
CA ARG A 196 -11.42 1.00 -12.28
C ARG A 196 -12.06 -0.28 -11.72
N ALA A 197 -11.29 -1.11 -11.02
CA ALA A 197 -11.79 -2.34 -10.42
C ALA A 197 -12.74 -2.05 -9.24
N LEU A 198 -12.45 -1.03 -8.43
CA LEU A 198 -13.34 -0.57 -7.36
C LEU A 198 -14.60 0.10 -7.90
N SER A 199 -14.50 0.89 -8.97
CA SER A 199 -15.67 1.45 -9.66
C SER A 199 -16.55 0.34 -10.22
N ALA A 200 -15.98 -0.67 -10.86
CA ALA A 200 -16.72 -1.83 -11.35
C ALA A 200 -17.38 -2.63 -10.22
N ILE A 201 -16.72 -2.81 -9.07
CA ILE A 201 -17.31 -3.46 -7.89
C ILE A 201 -18.41 -2.60 -7.27
N HIS A 202 -18.22 -1.28 -7.16
CA HIS A 202 -19.23 -0.35 -6.64
C HIS A 202 -20.47 -0.34 -7.54
N THR A 203 -20.30 -0.26 -8.85
CA THR A 203 -21.39 -0.36 -9.83
C THR A 203 -22.09 -1.72 -9.73
N ALA A 204 -21.35 -2.82 -9.68
CA ALA A 204 -21.91 -4.16 -9.54
C ALA A 204 -22.62 -4.43 -8.19
N LEU A 205 -22.21 -3.73 -7.12
CA LEU A 205 -22.88 -3.79 -5.81
C LEU A 205 -24.13 -2.93 -5.74
N ILE A 206 -24.18 -1.81 -6.48
CA ILE A 206 -25.40 -1.00 -6.64
C ILE A 206 -26.43 -1.77 -7.46
N GLU A 207 -26.03 -2.38 -8.58
CA GLU A 207 -26.94 -3.21 -9.41
C GLU A 207 -27.48 -4.43 -8.64
N LYS A 208 -26.70 -5.01 -7.73
CA LYS A 208 -27.17 -6.08 -6.83
C LYS A 208 -27.95 -5.57 -5.61
N GLY A 209 -27.87 -4.29 -5.29
CA GLY A 209 -28.58 -3.63 -4.20
C GLY A 209 -29.98 -3.13 -4.56
N GLU A 210 -30.32 -3.05 -5.85
CA GLU A 210 -31.65 -2.68 -6.36
C GLU A 210 -32.61 -3.88 -6.56
N GLN A 211 -32.22 -5.09 -6.14
CA GLN A 211 -33.14 -6.23 -6.04
C GLN A 211 -33.44 -6.56 -4.57
N VAL A 212 -34.18 -5.67 -3.90
CA VAL A 212 -35.02 -6.00 -2.75
C VAL A 212 -36.37 -5.32 -2.92
#